data_AF-A0A9Q0MNR3-F1
#
_entry.id   AF-A0A9Q0MNR3-F1
#
_cell.length_a   1.000
_cell.length_b   1.000
_cell.length_c   1.000
_cell.angle_alpha   90.00
_cell.angle_beta   90.00
_cell.angle_gamma   90.00
#
_symmetry.space_group_name_H-M   'P 1'
#
loop_
_entity.id
_entity.type
_entity.pdbx_description
1 polymer ?
#
loop_
_entity_poly.entity_id
_entity_poly.type
_entity_poly.pdbx_seq_one_letter_code
_entity_poly.pdbx_strand_id
1 'polypeptide(L)'
;MIAKDGEYVEFNESADCNGAVEVWLNRVQDRMRSSLRLYMGDAVVAYEEKPREQWLFDYPAQVSLCGTQIWWTTEVNIAFSRLEEGYDNAIKDYFKKQVYQLSVLISLLLGELSKGDRQKIMTICTIDVHSRDVVNKFIQSKLETASAFQWQSQLRHRWDDQENDCFANICDAQFLYSHEYLGNTPRLVITPLTDRCYITLTQSLHLVMGGGPA
;
A
#
# COMPACT_ATOMS: atom_id res chain seq x y z
N MET A 1 -10.93 -3.13 17.39
CA MET A 1 -10.10 -1.91 17.35
C MET A 1 -10.95 -0.76 16.85
N ILE A 2 -10.95 0.37 17.53
CA ILE A 2 -11.67 1.58 17.09
C ILE A 2 -10.63 2.66 16.85
N ALA A 3 -10.57 3.19 15.63
CA ALA A 3 -9.70 4.31 15.28
C ALA A 3 -10.33 5.65 15.67
N LYS A 4 -9.53 6.73 15.67
CA LYS A 4 -9.98 8.07 16.07
C LYS A 4 -11.04 8.67 15.15
N ASP A 5 -11.10 8.20 13.91
CA ASP A 5 -12.09 8.55 12.89
C ASP A 5 -13.38 7.73 13.00
N GLY A 6 -13.43 6.76 13.91
CA GLY A 6 -14.58 5.89 14.13
C GLY A 6 -14.55 4.57 13.33
N GLU A 7 -13.51 4.29 12.55
CA GLU A 7 -13.39 3.00 11.86
C GLU A 7 -13.21 1.86 12.88
N TYR A 8 -14.11 0.87 12.82
CA TYR A 8 -14.05 -0.33 13.63
C TYR A 8 -13.49 -1.51 12.83
N VAL A 9 -12.48 -2.17 13.39
CA VAL A 9 -11.91 -3.41 12.86
C VAL A 9 -11.95 -4.47 13.94
N GLU A 10 -12.57 -5.62 13.65
CA GLU A 10 -12.67 -6.73 14.60
C GLU A 10 -11.31 -7.38 14.85
N PHE A 11 -11.11 -7.98 16.03
CA PHE A 11 -9.93 -8.80 16.26
C PHE A 11 -10.17 -10.21 15.74
N ASN A 12 -9.14 -10.85 15.19
CA ASN A 12 -9.21 -12.24 14.78
C ASN A 12 -9.40 -13.20 15.98
N GLU A 13 -8.87 -12.83 17.14
CA GLU A 13 -8.96 -13.57 18.40
C GLU A 13 -9.26 -12.61 19.56
N SER A 14 -9.93 -13.12 20.61
CA SER A 14 -10.20 -12.31 21.79
C SER A 14 -8.90 -11.96 22.54
N ALA A 15 -8.83 -10.71 23.00
CA ALA A 15 -7.75 -10.21 23.84
C ALA A 15 -8.25 -10.13 25.28
N ASP A 16 -7.68 -10.94 26.16
CA ASP A 16 -7.98 -10.89 27.60
C ASP A 16 -7.29 -9.69 28.26
N CYS A 17 -8.04 -8.91 29.03
CA CYS A 17 -7.57 -7.72 29.74
C CYS A 17 -7.31 -7.95 31.24
N ASN A 18 -7.23 -9.20 31.70
CA ASN A 18 -6.97 -9.51 33.11
C ASN A 18 -5.48 -9.46 33.47
N GLY A 19 -5.16 -9.04 34.70
CA GLY A 19 -3.80 -9.04 35.24
C GLY A 19 -3.11 -7.67 35.19
N ALA A 20 -1.77 -7.67 35.25
CA ALA A 20 -0.97 -6.45 35.25
C ALA A 20 -1.07 -5.70 33.91
N VAL A 21 -1.04 -4.36 33.97
CA VAL A 21 -1.33 -3.48 32.84
C VAL A 21 -0.38 -3.69 31.68
N GLU A 22 0.90 -3.80 31.96
CA GLU A 22 1.94 -4.05 30.97
C GLU A 22 1.75 -5.39 30.24
N VAL A 23 1.18 -6.40 30.90
CA VAL A 23 0.99 -7.72 30.30
C VAL A 23 -0.21 -7.70 29.35
N TRP A 24 -1.36 -7.20 29.81
CA TRP A 24 -2.54 -7.20 28.96
C TRP A 24 -2.46 -6.19 27.83
N LEU A 25 -1.75 -5.07 28.01
CA LEU A 25 -1.53 -4.10 26.94
C LEU A 25 -0.69 -4.68 25.80
N ASN A 26 0.38 -5.44 26.13
CA ASN A 26 1.16 -6.17 25.13
C ASN A 26 0.30 -7.19 24.39
N ARG A 27 -0.55 -7.96 25.11
CA ARG A 27 -1.49 -8.89 24.45
C ARG A 27 -2.42 -8.16 23.47
N VAL A 28 -2.99 -7.02 23.85
CA VAL A 28 -3.85 -6.22 22.95
C VAL A 28 -3.07 -5.73 21.72
N GLN A 29 -1.82 -5.27 21.90
CA GLN A 29 -0.96 -4.84 20.80
C GLN A 29 -0.64 -5.97 19.84
N ASP A 30 -0.32 -7.16 20.36
CA ASP A 30 -0.03 -8.34 19.55
C ASP A 30 -1.28 -8.78 18.77
N ARG A 31 -2.46 -8.72 19.40
CA ARG A 31 -3.75 -9.02 18.75
C ARG A 31 -4.11 -8.03 17.66
N MET A 32 -3.80 -6.75 17.84
CA MET A 32 -3.92 -5.73 16.78
C MET A 32 -3.05 -6.11 15.58
N ARG A 33 -1.77 -6.40 15.82
CA ARG A 33 -0.82 -6.75 14.76
C ARG A 33 -1.22 -8.03 14.03
N SER A 34 -1.58 -9.08 14.76
CA SER A 34 -1.98 -10.36 14.17
C SER A 34 -3.27 -10.24 13.35
N SER A 35 -4.24 -9.45 13.83
CA SER A 35 -5.51 -9.24 13.12
C SER A 35 -5.26 -8.49 11.81
N LEU A 36 -4.49 -7.40 11.84
CA LEU A 36 -4.18 -6.64 10.62
C LEU A 36 -3.36 -7.45 9.63
N ARG A 37 -2.40 -8.25 10.10
CA ARG A 37 -1.62 -9.15 9.25
C ARG A 37 -2.51 -10.18 8.57
N LEU A 38 -3.47 -10.77 9.30
CA LEU A 38 -4.45 -11.71 8.73
C LEU A 38 -5.30 -11.03 7.65
N TYR A 39 -5.92 -9.89 7.97
CA TYR A 39 -6.73 -9.15 7.00
C TYR A 39 -5.92 -8.73 5.76
N MET A 40 -4.64 -8.39 5.93
CA MET A 40 -3.75 -8.07 4.81
C MET A 40 -3.53 -9.27 3.90
N GLY A 41 -3.22 -10.44 4.46
CA GLY A 41 -3.05 -11.66 3.68
C GLY A 41 -4.31 -12.03 2.91
N ASP A 42 -5.46 -12.03 3.59
CA ASP A 42 -6.76 -12.32 2.97
C ASP A 42 -7.08 -11.32 1.85
N ALA A 43 -6.81 -10.03 2.08
CA ALA A 43 -7.04 -8.97 1.10
C ALA A 43 -6.17 -9.11 -0.14
N VAL A 44 -4.89 -9.46 0.04
CA VAL A 44 -3.94 -9.66 -1.07
C VAL A 44 -4.40 -10.81 -1.97
N VAL A 45 -4.83 -11.93 -1.38
CA VAL A 45 -5.31 -13.10 -2.15
C VAL A 45 -6.63 -12.79 -2.88
N ALA A 46 -7.59 -12.16 -2.20
CA ALA A 46 -8.91 -11.90 -2.76
C ALA A 46 -8.95 -10.79 -3.84
N TYR A 47 -7.85 -10.05 -4.04
CA TYR A 47 -7.81 -8.90 -4.96
C TYR A 47 -8.07 -9.29 -6.42
N GLU A 48 -7.66 -10.48 -6.84
CA GLU A 48 -7.92 -10.96 -8.22
C GLU A 48 -9.31 -11.58 -8.40
N GLU A 49 -10.01 -11.90 -7.30
CA GLU A 49 -11.29 -12.61 -7.34
C GLU A 49 -12.47 -11.68 -7.67
N LYS A 50 -12.34 -10.39 -7.38
CA LYS A 50 -13.42 -9.39 -7.51
C LYS A 50 -12.95 -8.12 -8.19
N PRO A 51 -13.85 -7.38 -8.86
CA PRO A 51 -13.56 -6.02 -9.31
C PRO A 51 -13.08 -5.15 -8.16
N ARG A 52 -12.07 -4.31 -8.42
CA ARG A 52 -11.40 -3.48 -7.40
C ARG A 52 -12.37 -2.56 -6.66
N GLU A 53 -13.35 -2.02 -7.38
CA GLU A 53 -14.44 -1.19 -6.84
C GLU A 53 -15.34 -1.92 -5.86
N GLN A 54 -15.40 -3.26 -5.90
CA GLN A 54 -16.17 -4.06 -4.95
C GLN A 54 -15.27 -4.58 -3.83
N TRP A 55 -14.09 -5.10 -4.18
CA TRP A 55 -13.08 -5.58 -3.24
C TRP A 55 -12.72 -4.53 -2.17
N LEU A 56 -12.67 -3.25 -2.54
CA LEU A 56 -12.36 -2.19 -1.59
C LEU A 56 -13.38 -2.10 -0.44
N PHE A 57 -14.62 -2.55 -0.59
CA PHE A 57 -15.60 -2.48 0.51
C PHE A 57 -15.53 -3.67 1.47
N ASP A 58 -14.85 -4.75 1.09
CA ASP A 58 -14.77 -5.99 1.88
C ASP A 58 -13.75 -5.90 3.03
N TYR A 59 -12.79 -4.98 2.93
CA TYR A 59 -11.66 -4.87 3.88
C TYR A 59 -11.60 -3.51 4.57
N PRO A 60 -10.90 -3.37 5.71
CA PRO A 60 -10.66 -2.07 6.34
C PRO A 60 -9.90 -1.08 5.45
N ALA A 61 -10.03 0.23 5.68
CA ALA A 61 -9.42 1.27 4.86
C ALA A 61 -7.89 1.13 4.75
N GLN A 62 -7.21 0.92 5.88
CA GLN A 62 -5.76 0.74 5.91
C GLN A 62 -5.31 -0.51 5.13
N VAL A 63 -6.06 -1.61 5.25
CA VAL A 63 -5.78 -2.87 4.57
C VAL A 63 -5.96 -2.72 3.06
N SER A 64 -7.08 -2.14 2.61
CA SER A 64 -7.31 -1.90 1.18
C SER A 64 -6.28 -0.95 0.56
N LEU A 65 -5.81 0.04 1.32
CA LEU A 65 -4.77 0.98 0.88
C LEU A 65 -3.43 0.25 0.66
N CYS A 66 -2.97 -0.51 1.65
CA CYS A 66 -1.71 -1.24 1.55
C CYS A 66 -1.80 -2.37 0.52
N GLY A 67 -2.89 -3.14 0.49
CA GLY A 67 -3.15 -4.17 -0.53
C GLY A 67 -3.12 -3.60 -1.96
N THR A 68 -3.69 -2.41 -2.18
CA THR A 68 -3.56 -1.70 -3.46
C THR A 68 -2.08 -1.41 -3.81
N GLN A 69 -1.29 -0.94 -2.85
CA GLN A 69 0.14 -0.63 -3.08
C GLN A 69 0.98 -1.89 -3.34
N ILE A 70 0.63 -3.01 -2.70
CA ILE A 70 1.21 -4.33 -2.96
C ILE A 70 0.93 -4.75 -4.40
N TRP A 71 -0.34 -4.71 -4.81
CA TRP A 71 -0.74 -5.07 -6.17
C TRP A 71 -0.16 -4.16 -7.23
N TRP A 72 -0.07 -2.86 -6.98
CA TRP A 72 0.65 -1.94 -7.86
C TRP A 72 2.10 -2.38 -8.05
N THR A 73 2.81 -2.73 -6.97
CA THR A 73 4.19 -3.21 -7.04
C THR A 73 4.30 -4.49 -7.86
N THR A 74 3.41 -5.46 -7.61
CA THR A 74 3.35 -6.73 -8.33
C THR A 74 3.09 -6.53 -9.82
N GLU A 75 2.08 -5.75 -10.19
CA GLU A 75 1.70 -5.52 -11.58
C GLU A 75 2.75 -4.75 -12.38
N VAL A 76 3.43 -3.77 -11.76
CA VAL A 76 4.56 -3.07 -12.38
C VAL A 76 5.71 -4.03 -12.65
N ASN A 77 6.05 -4.90 -11.70
CA ASN A 77 7.10 -5.91 -11.91
C ASN A 77 6.72 -6.92 -13.00
N ILE A 78 5.45 -7.35 -13.07
CA ILE A 78 4.94 -8.18 -14.17
C ILE A 78 5.07 -7.45 -15.51
N ALA A 79 4.75 -6.15 -15.55
CA ALA A 79 4.88 -5.34 -16.76
C ALA A 79 6.35 -5.24 -17.22
N PHE A 80 7.31 -5.10 -16.29
CA PHE A 80 8.74 -5.15 -16.61
C PHE A 80 9.18 -6.54 -17.10
N SER A 81 8.74 -7.64 -16.45
CA SER A 81 9.05 -9.00 -16.89
C SER A 81 8.58 -9.26 -18.32
N ARG A 82 7.34 -8.84 -18.65
CA ARG A 82 6.80 -8.95 -20.01
C ARG A 82 7.58 -8.09 -21.01
N LEU A 83 8.05 -6.92 -20.60
CA LEU A 83 8.88 -6.08 -21.45
C LEU A 83 10.20 -6.78 -21.80
N GLU A 84 10.84 -7.44 -20.83
CA GLU A 84 12.06 -8.23 -21.03
C GLU A 84 11.82 -9.47 -21.92
N GLU A 85 10.61 -10.05 -21.91
CA GLU A 85 10.18 -11.11 -22.83
C GLU A 85 9.90 -10.61 -24.27
N GLY A 86 10.01 -9.30 -24.54
CA GLY A 86 9.81 -8.69 -25.86
C GLY A 86 8.41 -8.10 -26.09
N TYR A 87 7.57 -7.97 -25.05
CA TYR A 87 6.30 -7.26 -25.15
C TYR A 87 6.49 -5.75 -24.94
N ASP A 88 6.93 -5.04 -25.99
CA ASP A 88 7.28 -3.61 -25.99
C ASP A 88 6.19 -2.66 -25.44
N ASN A 89 4.92 -3.08 -25.44
CA ASN A 89 3.79 -2.28 -24.96
C ASN A 89 3.35 -2.60 -23.53
N ALA A 90 3.99 -3.54 -22.83
CA ALA A 90 3.54 -4.03 -21.52
C ALA A 90 3.31 -2.90 -20.50
N ILE A 91 4.26 -1.98 -20.34
CA ILE A 91 4.13 -0.84 -19.41
C ILE A 91 3.04 0.14 -19.88
N LYS A 92 2.89 0.36 -21.20
CA LYS A 92 1.85 1.26 -21.75
C LYS A 92 0.45 0.68 -21.56
N ASP A 93 0.30 -0.63 -21.70
CA ASP A 93 -0.98 -1.30 -21.49
C ASP A 93 -1.34 -1.35 -20.00
N TYR A 94 -0.34 -1.53 -19.12
CA TYR A 94 -0.54 -1.37 -17.69
C TYR A 94 -0.96 0.06 -17.32
N PHE A 95 -0.33 1.07 -17.88
CA PHE A 95 -0.74 2.47 -17.68
C PHE A 95 -2.20 2.72 -18.08
N LYS A 96 -2.66 2.18 -19.22
CA LYS A 96 -4.08 2.27 -19.61
C LYS A 96 -5.00 1.60 -18.58
N LYS A 97 -4.61 0.43 -18.04
CA LYS A 97 -5.34 -0.25 -16.98
C LYS A 97 -5.45 0.63 -15.73
N GLN A 98 -4.35 1.25 -15.30
CA GLN A 98 -4.36 2.17 -14.15
C GLN A 98 -5.27 3.37 -14.36
N VAL A 99 -5.23 4.00 -15.55
CA VAL A 99 -6.11 5.13 -15.89
C VAL A 99 -7.57 4.71 -15.81
N TYR A 100 -7.92 3.54 -16.36
CA TYR A 100 -9.28 3.01 -16.30
C TYR A 100 -9.73 2.76 -14.86
N GLN A 101 -8.94 2.04 -14.06
CA GLN A 101 -9.27 1.77 -12.65
C GLN A 101 -9.45 3.06 -11.83
N LEU A 102 -8.57 4.05 -12.03
CA LEU A 102 -8.69 5.35 -11.37
C LEU A 102 -9.97 6.08 -11.80
N SER A 103 -10.34 6.03 -13.09
CA SER A 103 -11.61 6.61 -13.56
C SER A 103 -12.82 5.93 -12.90
N VAL A 104 -12.81 4.61 -12.75
CA VAL A 104 -13.89 3.88 -12.05
C VAL A 104 -14.00 4.32 -10.59
N LEU A 105 -12.88 4.42 -9.87
CA LEU A 105 -12.88 4.89 -8.47
C LEU A 105 -13.36 6.35 -8.34
N ILE A 106 -12.99 7.22 -9.28
CA ILE A 106 -13.51 8.60 -9.34
C ILE A 106 -15.02 8.61 -9.59
N SER A 107 -15.53 7.73 -10.46
CA SER A 107 -16.97 7.61 -10.70
C SER A 107 -17.73 7.16 -9.45
N LEU A 108 -17.16 6.26 -8.62
CA LEU A 108 -17.76 5.89 -7.34
C LEU A 108 -17.89 7.09 -6.39
N LEU A 109 -16.90 7.99 -6.37
CA LEU A 109 -16.95 9.20 -5.55
C LEU A 109 -18.09 10.14 -5.92
N LEU A 110 -18.60 10.09 -7.16
CA LEU A 110 -19.76 10.88 -7.58
C LEU A 110 -21.09 10.32 -7.05
N GLY A 111 -21.11 9.05 -6.62
CA GLY A 111 -22.28 8.39 -6.06
C GLY A 111 -22.51 8.68 -4.57
N GLU A 112 -23.53 8.02 -4.02
CA GLU A 112 -23.82 8.03 -2.59
C GLU A 112 -22.90 7.06 -1.85
N LEU A 113 -22.17 7.57 -0.86
CA LEU A 113 -21.19 6.83 -0.08
C LEU A 113 -21.25 7.31 1.37
N SER A 114 -20.96 6.41 2.30
CA SER A 114 -20.74 6.79 3.70
C SER A 114 -19.54 7.75 3.82
N LYS A 115 -19.46 8.52 4.91
CA LYS A 115 -18.32 9.41 5.15
C LYS A 115 -16.99 8.64 5.19
N GLY A 116 -16.99 7.44 5.80
CA GLY A 116 -15.82 6.57 5.88
C GLY A 116 -15.40 6.03 4.51
N ASP A 117 -16.34 5.51 3.73
CA ASP A 117 -16.05 4.96 2.40
C ASP A 117 -15.55 6.04 1.43
N ARG A 118 -16.17 7.23 1.48
CA ARG A 118 -15.72 8.38 0.69
C ARG A 118 -14.29 8.76 1.04
N GLN A 119 -13.97 8.85 2.33
CA GLN A 119 -12.62 9.14 2.81
C GLN A 119 -11.60 8.07 2.38
N LYS A 120 -12.00 6.80 2.44
CA LYS A 120 -11.19 5.66 2.02
C LYS A 120 -10.87 5.72 0.53
N ILE A 121 -11.88 5.89 -0.31
CA ILE A 121 -11.71 5.95 -1.77
C ILE A 121 -10.90 7.19 -2.15
N MET A 122 -11.14 8.35 -1.52
CA MET A 122 -10.31 9.55 -1.73
C MET A 122 -8.84 9.28 -1.43
N THR A 123 -8.57 8.61 -0.31
CA THR A 123 -7.21 8.27 0.12
C THR A 123 -6.51 7.33 -0.86
N ILE A 124 -7.22 6.30 -1.36
CA ILE A 124 -6.70 5.38 -2.39
C ILE A 124 -6.45 6.15 -3.69
N CYS A 125 -7.40 6.98 -4.14
CA CYS A 125 -7.24 7.81 -5.34
C CYS A 125 -6.02 8.73 -5.27
N THR A 126 -5.72 9.33 -4.12
CA THR A 126 -4.52 10.18 -3.94
C THR A 126 -3.23 9.39 -4.21
N ILE A 127 -3.13 8.16 -3.71
CA ILE A 127 -1.96 7.29 -3.93
C ILE A 127 -1.91 6.76 -5.36
N ASP A 128 -3.06 6.41 -5.94
CA ASP A 128 -3.15 5.93 -7.32
C ASP A 128 -2.74 6.99 -8.34
N VAL A 129 -3.09 8.26 -8.12
CA VAL A 129 -2.65 9.37 -8.98
C VAL A 129 -1.13 9.45 -9.01
N HIS A 130 -0.48 9.38 -7.84
CA HIS A 130 0.99 9.34 -7.77
C HIS A 130 1.55 8.11 -8.49
N SER A 131 1.00 6.93 -8.22
CA SER A 131 1.43 5.65 -8.82
C SER A 131 1.34 5.66 -10.36
N ARG A 132 0.23 6.20 -10.89
CA ARG A 132 0.02 6.41 -12.33
C ARG A 132 1.05 7.37 -12.91
N ASP A 133 1.32 8.49 -12.23
CA ASP A 133 2.28 9.50 -12.69
C ASP A 133 3.72 8.94 -12.71
N VAL A 134 4.06 8.06 -11.77
CA VAL A 134 5.32 7.31 -11.76
C VAL A 134 5.42 6.39 -12.98
N VAL A 135 4.39 5.61 -13.28
CA VAL A 135 4.38 4.73 -14.47
C VAL A 135 4.45 5.54 -15.77
N ASN A 136 3.79 6.70 -15.84
CA ASN A 136 3.89 7.61 -16.98
C ASN A 136 5.34 8.08 -17.20
N LYS A 137 6.06 8.41 -16.12
CA LYS A 137 7.49 8.78 -16.19
C LYS A 137 8.35 7.62 -16.71
N PHE A 138 8.00 6.37 -16.39
CA PHE A 138 8.71 5.20 -16.91
C PHE A 138 8.57 5.09 -18.43
N ILE A 139 7.36 5.33 -18.95
CA ILE A 139 7.09 5.34 -20.40
C ILE A 139 7.88 6.46 -21.09
N GLN A 140 7.85 7.68 -20.53
CA GLN A 140 8.55 8.84 -21.09
C GLN A 140 10.08 8.65 -21.11
N SER A 141 10.61 8.04 -20.06
CA SER A 141 12.04 7.79 -19.91
C SER A 141 12.50 6.47 -20.56
N LYS A 142 11.57 5.72 -21.18
CA LYS A 142 11.81 4.40 -21.80
C LYS A 142 12.56 3.44 -20.86
N LEU A 143 12.02 3.25 -19.65
CA LEU A 143 12.58 2.26 -18.73
C LEU A 143 12.32 0.85 -19.25
N GLU A 144 13.39 0.06 -19.36
CA GLU A 144 13.33 -1.30 -19.93
C GLU A 144 13.47 -2.41 -18.89
N THR A 145 13.88 -2.09 -17.65
CA THR A 145 14.15 -3.10 -16.61
C THR A 145 13.67 -2.64 -15.24
N ALA A 146 13.25 -3.59 -14.42
CA ALA A 146 12.91 -3.38 -13.01
C ALA A 146 14.15 -3.01 -12.16
N SER A 147 15.36 -3.27 -12.64
CA SER A 147 16.59 -2.87 -11.92
C SER A 147 16.90 -1.37 -12.00
N ALA A 148 16.16 -0.61 -12.83
CA ALA A 148 16.37 0.81 -13.01
C ALA A 148 16.14 1.61 -11.73
N PHE A 149 17.04 2.55 -11.43
CA PHE A 149 16.98 3.38 -10.22
C PHE A 149 15.64 4.13 -10.09
N GLN A 150 15.03 4.58 -11.18
CA GLN A 150 13.76 5.29 -11.12
C GLN A 150 12.63 4.42 -10.57
N TRP A 151 12.65 3.10 -10.80
CA TRP A 151 11.73 2.15 -10.15
C TRP A 151 12.19 1.81 -8.74
N GLN A 152 13.49 1.48 -8.58
CA GLN A 152 14.07 1.08 -7.29
C GLN A 152 13.95 2.17 -6.21
N SER A 153 13.94 3.43 -6.59
CA SER A 153 13.79 4.58 -5.67
C SER A 153 12.36 4.84 -5.20
N GLN A 154 11.35 4.16 -5.75
CA GLN A 154 9.96 4.26 -5.28
C GLN A 154 9.75 3.47 -3.99
N LEU A 155 8.85 3.92 -3.13
CA LEU A 155 8.40 3.13 -1.97
C LEU A 155 7.45 2.03 -2.45
N ARG A 156 7.88 0.77 -2.30
CA ARG A 156 7.15 -0.42 -2.78
C ARG A 156 6.72 -1.28 -1.60
N HIS A 157 5.45 -1.66 -1.56
CA HIS A 157 4.99 -2.67 -0.61
C HIS A 157 4.98 -4.03 -1.30
N ARG A 158 5.40 -5.08 -0.59
CA ARG A 158 5.42 -6.45 -1.08
C ARG A 158 4.86 -7.38 -0.02
N TRP A 159 3.96 -8.26 -0.42
CA TRP A 159 3.60 -9.42 0.38
C TRP A 159 4.59 -10.55 0.11
N ASP A 160 5.12 -11.17 1.16
CA ASP A 160 5.96 -12.35 1.08
C ASP A 160 5.16 -13.59 1.50
N ASP A 161 4.95 -14.52 0.57
CA ASP A 161 4.17 -15.73 0.82
C ASP A 161 4.86 -16.74 1.75
N GLN A 162 6.20 -16.70 1.84
CA GLN A 162 6.97 -17.60 2.71
C GLN A 162 6.90 -17.14 4.16
N GLU A 163 7.12 -15.85 4.37
CA GLU A 163 7.02 -15.22 5.69
C GLU A 163 5.57 -14.91 6.08
N ASN A 164 4.64 -14.96 5.12
CA ASN A 164 3.24 -14.57 5.25
C ASN A 164 3.10 -13.15 5.83
N ASP A 165 3.92 -12.21 5.37
CA ASP A 165 4.02 -10.86 5.94
C ASP A 165 4.28 -9.78 4.87
N CYS A 166 4.03 -8.53 5.21
CA CYS A 166 4.23 -7.38 4.33
C CYS A 166 5.57 -6.71 4.61
N PHE A 167 6.28 -6.33 3.54
CA PHE A 167 7.52 -5.57 3.59
C PHE A 167 7.38 -4.26 2.81
N ALA A 168 8.03 -3.22 3.32
CA ALA A 168 8.26 -1.98 2.59
C ALA A 168 9.70 -1.96 2.07
N ASN A 169 9.85 -1.79 0.76
CA ASN A 169 11.12 -1.78 0.06
C ASN A 169 11.34 -0.43 -0.63
N ILE A 170 12.54 0.11 -0.52
CA ILE A 170 12.96 1.33 -1.21
C ILE A 170 14.48 1.33 -1.35
N CYS A 171 14.95 1.49 -2.59
CA CYS A 171 16.32 1.18 -2.98
C CYS A 171 16.73 -0.22 -2.46
N ASP A 172 17.82 -0.29 -1.70
CA ASP A 172 18.35 -1.46 -1.01
C ASP A 172 17.79 -1.66 0.41
N ALA A 173 17.01 -0.70 0.93
CA ALA A 173 16.41 -0.80 2.25
C ALA A 173 15.14 -1.65 2.23
N GLN A 174 15.00 -2.51 3.23
CA GLN A 174 13.81 -3.33 3.48
C GLN A 174 13.39 -3.22 4.94
N PHE A 175 12.09 -3.02 5.16
CA PHE A 175 11.49 -2.93 6.48
C PHE A 175 10.28 -3.85 6.57
N LEU A 176 10.14 -4.57 7.68
CA LEU A 176 8.91 -5.29 7.99
C LEU A 176 7.79 -4.29 8.29
N TYR A 177 6.60 -4.53 7.75
CA TYR A 177 5.43 -3.72 8.06
C TYR A 177 4.99 -4.00 9.51
N SER A 178 4.98 -2.99 10.37
CA SER A 178 4.74 -3.16 11.81
C SER A 178 3.28 -3.46 12.21
N HIS A 179 2.36 -3.49 11.24
CA HIS A 179 0.92 -3.74 11.46
C HIS A 179 0.30 -2.88 12.57
N GLU A 180 0.67 -1.60 12.63
CA GLU A 180 0.06 -0.65 13.55
C GLU A 180 -1.26 -0.14 12.96
N TYR A 181 -2.36 -0.24 13.73
CA TYR A 181 -3.65 0.25 13.28
C TYR A 181 -3.75 1.77 13.41
N LEU A 182 -3.87 2.44 12.26
CA LEU A 182 -3.97 3.89 12.16
C LEU A 182 -5.40 4.36 11.83
N GLY A 183 -6.24 3.47 11.31
CA GLY A 183 -7.57 3.80 10.77
C GLY A 183 -7.51 4.40 9.36
N ASN A 184 -8.61 5.05 8.97
CA ASN A 184 -8.81 5.70 7.67
C ASN A 184 -8.28 7.14 7.67
N THR A 185 -6.97 7.27 7.86
CA THR A 185 -6.30 8.58 7.88
C THR A 185 -6.16 9.17 6.48
N PRO A 186 -6.46 10.47 6.26
CA PRO A 186 -6.20 11.14 4.99
C PRO A 186 -4.72 11.06 4.61
N ARG A 187 -4.45 10.90 3.31
CA ARG A 187 -3.09 10.98 2.76
C ARG A 187 -2.89 12.31 2.05
N LEU A 188 -1.70 12.89 2.25
CA LEU A 188 -1.26 14.04 1.50
C LEU A 188 -0.76 13.62 0.12
N VAL A 189 -0.85 14.54 -0.84
CA VAL A 189 -0.33 14.32 -2.19
C VAL A 189 1.19 14.13 -2.11
N ILE A 190 1.68 13.07 -2.75
CA ILE A 190 3.11 12.75 -2.81
C ILE A 190 3.74 13.59 -3.93
N THR A 191 4.80 14.31 -3.60
CA THR A 191 5.55 15.17 -4.53
C THR A 191 6.96 14.63 -4.74
N PRO A 192 7.69 15.09 -5.78
CA PRO A 192 9.10 14.73 -5.96
C PRO A 192 10.01 15.13 -4.78
N LEU A 193 9.58 16.06 -3.93
CA LEU A 193 10.28 16.39 -2.69
C LEU A 193 9.99 15.34 -1.61
N THR A 194 8.74 14.92 -1.48
CA THR A 194 8.32 13.83 -0.59
C THR A 194 9.03 12.51 -0.92
N ASP A 195 9.14 12.16 -2.21
CA ASP A 195 9.87 10.96 -2.66
C ASP A 195 11.34 11.00 -2.23
N ARG A 196 12.00 12.16 -2.38
CA ARG A 196 13.38 12.36 -1.92
C ARG A 196 13.50 12.23 -0.41
N CYS A 197 12.53 12.76 0.35
CA CYS A 197 12.48 12.58 1.79
C CYS A 197 12.34 11.10 2.16
N TYR A 198 11.51 10.32 1.47
CA TYR A 198 11.38 8.88 1.70
C TYR A 198 12.73 8.18 1.51
N ILE A 199 13.43 8.43 0.41
CA ILE A 199 14.75 7.83 0.17
C ILE A 199 15.72 8.20 1.30
N THR A 200 15.90 9.49 1.59
CA THR A 200 16.88 9.92 2.60
C THR A 200 16.57 9.35 3.99
N LEU A 201 15.30 9.39 4.42
CA LEU A 201 14.90 8.91 5.75
C LEU A 201 15.01 7.39 5.87
N THR A 202 14.60 6.65 4.84
CA THR A 202 14.65 5.18 4.85
C THR A 202 16.09 4.67 4.76
N GLN A 203 16.95 5.34 3.99
CA GLN A 203 18.38 5.03 3.95
C GLN A 203 19.08 5.35 5.27
N SER A 204 18.78 6.50 5.87
CA SER A 204 19.30 6.83 7.20
C SER A 204 18.86 5.79 8.24
N LEU A 205 17.58 5.39 8.21
CA LEU A 205 17.04 4.37 9.10
C LEU A 205 17.68 2.99 8.88
N HIS A 206 17.90 2.59 7.62
CA HIS A 206 18.58 1.35 7.26
C HIS A 206 20.01 1.29 7.82
N LEU A 207 20.71 2.43 7.81
CA LEU A 207 22.04 2.59 8.39
C LEU A 207 22.05 2.87 9.90
N VAL A 208 20.88 2.87 10.56
CA VAL A 208 20.72 3.19 11.99
C VAL A 208 21.27 4.58 12.35
N MET A 209 21.05 5.55 11.44
CA MET A 209 21.44 6.95 11.59
C MET A 209 20.21 7.86 11.67
N GLY A 210 20.39 9.04 12.27
CA GLY A 210 19.38 10.10 12.21
C GLY A 210 19.26 10.69 10.81
N GLY A 211 18.03 11.00 10.37
CA GLY A 211 17.77 11.64 9.08
C GLY A 211 17.45 13.13 9.22
N GLY A 212 18.12 13.96 8.43
CA GLY A 212 17.86 15.40 8.33
C GLY A 212 17.45 15.80 6.91
N PRO A 213 16.18 15.64 6.52
CA PRO A 213 15.70 16.12 5.23
C PRO A 213 15.66 17.66 5.25
N ALA A 214 16.50 18.28 4.42
CA ALA A 214 16.58 19.73 4.21
C ALA A 214 16.07 20.10 2.81
#